data_AF-A0A965FBJ9-F1
#
_entry.id   AF-A0A965FBJ9-F1
#
_cell.length_a   1.000
_cell.length_b   1.000
_cell.length_c   1.000
_cell.angle_alpha   90.00
_cell.angle_beta   90.00
_cell.angle_gamma   90.00
#
_symmetry.space_group_name_H-M   'P 1'
#
loop_
_entity.id
_entity.type
_entity.pdbx_description
1 polymer ?
#
loop_
_entity_poly.entity_id
_entity_poly.type
_entity_poly.pdbx_seq_one_letter_code
_entity_poly.pdbx_strand_id
1 'polypeptide(L)'
;IMFIRFDDTRNIVNVLLMILMYLTPIFYPVTVMNSTMQTIIHWNPLTSYLDIFRWAFSNNATPTMFSWIYMSIWSIFAILMGTYVFKKYWPRTVAML
;
A
#
# COMPACT_ATOMS: atom_id res chain seq x y z
N ILE A 1 -13.13 -4.20 -11.91
CA ILE A 1 -13.09 -3.46 -13.20
C ILE A 1 -12.01 -4.03 -14.11
N MET A 2 -10.71 -3.83 -13.83
CA MET A 2 -9.66 -4.34 -14.73
C MET A 2 -9.65 -5.88 -14.85
N PHE A 3 -9.92 -6.61 -13.76
CA PHE A 3 -10.02 -8.08 -13.77
C PHE A 3 -11.15 -8.62 -14.66
N ILE A 4 -12.20 -7.84 -14.89
CA ILE A 4 -13.34 -8.25 -15.74
C ILE A 4 -13.00 -7.99 -17.22
N ARG A 5 -12.15 -6.98 -17.49
CA ARG A 5 -11.84 -6.54 -18.85
C ARG A 5 -10.59 -7.19 -19.44
N PHE A 6 -9.67 -7.63 -18.58
CA PHE A 6 -8.38 -8.18 -18.97
C PHE A 6 -8.02 -9.35 -18.05
N ASP A 7 -7.92 -10.54 -18.63
CA ASP A 7 -7.65 -11.79 -17.89
C ASP A 7 -6.30 -11.76 -17.16
N ASP A 8 -5.27 -11.15 -17.77
CA ASP A 8 -3.91 -11.10 -17.21
C ASP A 8 -3.76 -10.17 -16.01
N THR A 9 -4.71 -9.26 -15.77
CA THR A 9 -4.59 -8.28 -14.68
C THR A 9 -4.48 -8.98 -13.33
N ARG A 10 -5.14 -10.13 -13.16
CA ARG A 10 -5.07 -10.88 -11.90
C ARG A 10 -3.65 -11.35 -11.61
N ASN A 11 -2.98 -11.89 -12.62
CA ASN A 11 -1.60 -12.36 -12.50
C ASN A 11 -0.64 -11.21 -12.22
N ILE A 12 -0.80 -10.09 -12.93
CA ILE A 12 0.01 -8.88 -12.74
C ILE A 12 -0.16 -8.34 -11.31
N VAL A 13 -1.39 -8.22 -10.82
CA VAL A 13 -1.65 -7.74 -9.45
C VAL A 13 -1.04 -8.67 -8.41
N ASN A 14 -1.12 -9.99 -8.59
CA ASN A 14 -0.48 -10.94 -7.67
C ASN A 14 1.05 -10.74 -7.59
N VAL A 15 1.72 -10.58 -8.74
CA VAL A 15 3.17 -10.32 -8.77
C VAL A 15 3.50 -8.99 -8.10
N LEU A 16 2.72 -7.94 -8.37
CA LEU A 16 2.90 -6.63 -7.75
C LEU A 16 2.72 -6.69 -6.23
N LEU A 17 1.71 -7.42 -5.74
CA LEU A 17 1.50 -7.61 -4.31
C LEU A 17 2.67 -8.37 -3.65
N MET A 18 3.23 -9.36 -4.34
CA MET A 18 4.40 -10.09 -3.86
C MET A 18 5.62 -9.17 -3.74
N ILE A 19 5.91 -8.34 -4.75
CA ILE A 19 6.97 -7.34 -4.70
C ILE A 19 6.72 -6.35 -3.56
N LEU A 20 5.49 -5.87 -3.40
CA LEU A 20 5.11 -4.93 -2.36
C LEU A 20 5.30 -5.51 -0.95
N MET A 21 5.00 -6.80 -0.77
CA MET A 21 5.23 -7.51 0.50
C MET A 21 6.71 -7.55 0.90
N TYR A 22 7.63 -7.66 -0.07
CA TYR A 22 9.07 -7.58 0.21
C TYR A 22 9.57 -6.15 0.37
N LEU A 23 8.93 -5.17 -0.29
CA LEU A 23 9.25 -3.76 -0.15
C LEU A 23 8.82 -3.22 1.22
N THR A 24 7.73 -3.73 1.78
CA THR A 24 7.37 -3.48 3.17
C THR A 24 8.23 -4.38 4.07
N PRO A 25 8.92 -3.84 5.08
CA PRO A 25 9.92 -4.58 5.87
C PRO A 25 9.23 -5.48 6.91
N ILE A 26 8.49 -6.49 6.45
CA ILE A 26 7.74 -7.45 7.27
C ILE A 26 8.70 -8.50 7.85
N PHE A 27 9.55 -9.07 7.01
CA PHE A 27 10.42 -10.21 7.35
C PHE A 27 11.84 -9.83 7.79
N TYR A 28 12.24 -8.58 7.68
CA TYR A 28 13.60 -8.12 7.96
C TYR A 28 13.62 -6.73 8.60
N PRO A 29 14.66 -6.39 9.40
CA PRO A 29 14.86 -5.04 9.91
C PRO A 29 15.39 -4.11 8.81
N VAL A 30 14.86 -2.89 8.73
CA VAL A 30 15.22 -1.88 7.70
C VAL A 30 16.72 -1.51 7.73
N THR A 31 17.37 -1.64 8.88
CA THR A 31 18.78 -1.27 9.12
C THR A 31 19.80 -2.06 8.31
N VAL A 32 19.45 -3.25 7.80
CA VAL A 32 20.36 -4.06 6.97
C VAL A 32 20.43 -3.58 5.52
N MET A 33 19.53 -2.68 5.12
CA MET A 33 19.47 -2.15 3.76
C MET A 33 20.38 -0.94 3.59
N ASN A 34 20.80 -0.66 2.34
CA ASN A 34 21.56 0.56 2.03
C ASN A 34 20.70 1.83 2.21
N SER A 35 21.34 3.00 2.31
CA SER A 35 20.65 4.28 2.57
C SER A 35 19.57 4.63 1.53
N THR A 36 19.82 4.32 0.26
CA THR A 36 18.86 4.55 -0.83
C THR A 36 17.60 3.70 -0.64
N MET A 37 17.76 2.41 -0.35
CA MET A 37 16.65 1.48 -0.15
C MET A 37 15.87 1.82 1.11
N GLN A 38 16.55 2.21 2.20
CA GLN A 38 15.87 2.70 3.41
C GLN A 38 14.95 3.88 3.08
N THR A 39 15.42 4.83 2.28
CA THR A 39 14.60 5.98 1.85
C THR A 39 13.37 5.54 1.07
N ILE A 40 13.52 4.62 0.11
CA ILE A 40 12.41 4.09 -0.69
C ILE A 40 11.39 3.38 0.22
N ILE A 41 11.85 2.56 1.16
CA ILE A 41 11.00 1.84 2.10
C ILE A 41 10.22 2.81 3.00
N HIS A 42 10.85 3.87 3.48
CA HIS A 42 10.18 4.88 4.32
C HIS A 42 9.16 5.73 3.55
N TRP A 43 9.31 5.87 2.23
CA TRP A 43 8.31 6.52 1.37
C TRP A 43 7.10 5.64 1.06
N ASN A 44 7.16 4.34 1.34
CA ASN A 44 5.99 3.47 1.20
C ASN A 44 5.05 3.70 2.41
N PRO A 45 3.81 4.19 2.21
CA PRO A 45 2.87 4.42 3.32
C PRO A 45 2.58 3.15 4.11
N LEU A 46 2.60 1.97 3.48
CA LEU A 46 2.39 0.69 4.16
C LEU A 46 3.43 0.41 5.26
N THR A 47 4.65 0.94 5.12
CA THR A 47 5.68 0.86 6.16
C THR A 47 5.25 1.62 7.41
N SER A 48 4.63 2.81 7.25
CA SER A 48 4.13 3.58 8.40
C SER A 48 2.98 2.84 9.12
N TYR A 49 2.08 2.19 8.38
CA TYR A 49 1.03 1.33 8.98
C TYR A 49 1.64 0.17 9.77
N LEU A 50 2.66 -0.48 9.22
CA LEU A 50 3.35 -1.58 9.89
C LEU A 50 4.07 -1.14 11.18
N ASP A 51 4.71 0.03 11.17
CA ASP A 51 5.42 0.55 12.34
C ASP A 51 4.45 0.92 13.47
N ILE A 52 3.30 1.52 13.16
CA ILE A 52 2.24 1.77 14.15
C ILE A 52 1.70 0.46 14.71
N PHE A 53 1.50 -0.55 13.85
CA PHE A 53 1.08 -1.88 14.29
C PHE A 53 2.11 -2.50 15.25
N ARG A 54 3.41 -2.45 14.91
CA ARG A 54 4.49 -2.94 15.78
C ARG A 54 4.57 -2.20 17.10
N TRP A 55 4.34 -0.90 17.11
CA TRP A 55 4.27 -0.11 18.33
C TRP A 55 3.09 -0.55 19.21
N ALA A 56 1.89 -0.64 18.62
CA ALA A 56 0.67 -0.97 19.35
C ALA A 56 0.70 -2.37 19.98
N PHE A 57 1.29 -3.35 19.31
CA PHE A 57 1.26 -4.76 19.74
C PHE A 57 2.55 -5.27 20.37
N SER A 58 3.70 -4.72 20.01
CA SER A 58 5.01 -5.25 20.44
C SER A 58 5.93 -4.19 21.04
N ASN A 59 5.52 -2.91 21.05
CA ASN A 59 6.35 -1.77 21.49
C ASN A 59 7.76 -1.72 20.84
N ASN A 60 7.88 -2.28 19.62
CA ASN A 60 9.14 -2.43 18.89
C ASN A 60 9.39 -1.29 17.87
N ALA A 61 8.56 -0.25 17.90
CA ALA A 61 8.66 0.89 17.01
C ALA A 61 8.15 2.14 17.73
N THR A 62 8.56 3.33 17.29
CA THR A 62 8.10 4.61 17.85
C THR A 62 7.40 5.41 16.77
N PRO A 63 6.06 5.51 16.80
CA PRO A 63 5.33 6.28 15.82
C PRO A 63 5.53 7.77 16.08
N THR A 64 5.75 8.52 15.02
CA THR A 64 5.83 9.98 15.09
C THR A 64 4.50 10.60 14.72
N MET A 65 4.26 11.85 15.13
CA MET A 65 3.07 12.59 14.69
C MET A 65 2.99 12.68 13.16
N PHE A 66 4.16 12.76 12.49
CA PHE A 66 4.26 12.73 11.04
C PHE A 66 3.71 11.42 10.46
N SER A 67 4.01 10.26 11.05
CA SER A 67 3.50 8.95 10.60
C SER A 67 1.97 8.91 10.57
N TRP A 68 1.31 9.44 11.60
CA TRP A 68 -0.15 9.50 11.68
C TRP A 68 -0.78 10.40 10.61
N ILE A 69 -0.21 11.59 10.40
CA ILE A 69 -0.66 12.53 9.37
C ILE A 69 -0.44 11.91 7.98
N TYR A 70 0.73 11.33 7.74
CA TYR A 70 1.09 10.71 6.47
C TYR A 70 0.12 9.58 6.10
N MET A 71 -0.17 8.68 7.05
CA MET A 71 -1.15 7.61 6.86
C MET A 71 -2.55 8.14 6.60
N SER A 72 -2.97 9.17 7.33
CA SER A 72 -4.30 9.77 7.17
C SER A 72 -4.48 10.35 5.76
N ILE A 73 -3.46 11.06 5.25
CA ILE A 73 -3.45 11.61 3.90
C ILE A 73 -3.56 10.49 2.86
N TRP A 74 -2.75 9.43 2.98
CA TRP A 74 -2.78 8.31 2.03
C TRP A 74 -4.07 7.50 2.09
N SER A 75 -4.67 7.35 3.27
CA SER A 75 -5.97 6.69 3.44
C SER A 75 -7.08 7.47 2.72
N ILE A 76 -7.15 8.78 2.97
CA ILE A 76 -8.12 9.66 2.31
C ILE A 76 -7.89 9.65 0.79
N PHE A 77 -6.64 9.75 0.35
CA PHE A 77 -6.28 9.67 -1.06
C PHE A 77 -6.73 8.35 -1.69
N ALA A 78 -6.50 7.21 -1.04
CA ALA A 78 -6.91 5.90 -1.54
C ALA A 78 -8.42 5.78 -1.69
N ILE A 79 -9.19 6.29 -0.71
CA ILE A 79 -10.65 6.30 -0.76
C ILE A 79 -11.15 7.22 -1.88
N LEU A 80 -10.63 8.44 -1.99
CA LEU A 80 -11.03 9.41 -3.02
C LEU A 80 -10.71 8.89 -4.42
N MET A 81 -9.51 8.36 -4.62
CA MET A 81 -9.09 7.78 -5.90
C MET A 81 -9.96 6.57 -6.24
N GLY A 82 -10.11 5.63 -5.30
CA GLY A 82 -10.88 4.41 -5.50
C GLY A 82 -12.35 4.69 -5.85
N THR A 83 -12.99 5.60 -5.11
CA THR A 83 -14.38 6.02 -5.37
C THR A 83 -14.52 6.75 -6.71
N TYR A 84 -13.58 7.64 -7.06
CA TYR A 84 -13.57 8.33 -8.36
C TYR A 84 -13.46 7.35 -9.53
N VAL A 85 -12.49 6.43 -9.48
CA VAL A 85 -12.28 5.40 -10.52
C VAL A 85 -13.49 4.49 -10.60
N PHE A 86 -14.02 4.03 -9.47
CA PHE A 86 -15.21 3.20 -9.43
C PHE A 86 -16.40 3.90 -10.07
N LYS A 87 -16.73 5.13 -9.65
CA LYS A 87 -17.84 5.91 -10.21
C LYS A 87 -17.71 6.11 -11.73
N LYS A 88 -16.50 6.36 -12.22
CA LYS A 88 -16.24 6.62 -13.65
C LYS A 88 -16.37 5.37 -14.54
N TYR A 89 -15.92 4.20 -14.06
CA TYR A 89 -15.80 3.01 -14.90
C TYR A 89 -16.81 1.90 -14.58
N TRP A 90 -17.51 1.98 -13.45
CA TRP A 90 -18.53 1.01 -13.07
C TRP A 90 -19.65 0.84 -14.12
N PRO A 91 -20.27 1.89 -14.67
CA PRO A 91 -21.36 1.73 -15.65
C PRO A 91 -20.92 0.97 -16.91
N ARG A 92 -19.67 1.19 -17.36
CA ARG A 92 -19.10 0.49 -18.51
C ARG A 92 -18.80 -0.98 -18.23
N THR A 93 -18.47 -1.29 -16.97
CA THR A 93 -18.13 -2.66 -16.56
C THR A 93 -19.39 -3.51 -16.41
N VAL A 94 -20.48 -2.94 -15.88
CA VAL A 94 -21.77 -3.64 -15.73
C VAL A 94 -22.37 -4.02 -17.08
N ALA A 95 -22.19 -3.21 -18.13
CA ALA A 95 -22.66 -3.55 -19.47
C ALA A 95 -21.86 -4.68 -20.15
N MET A 96 -20.71 -5.07 -19.61
CA MET A 96 -19.87 -6.17 -20.12
C MET A 96 -20.09 -7.49 -19.36
N LEU A 97 -20.79 -7.44 -18.23
CA LEU A 97 -21.22 -8.61 -17.45
C LEU A 97 -22.55 -9.13 -18.02
#